data_AF-A0A821RRG4-F1
#
_entry.id   AF-A0A821RRG4-F1
#
_cell.length_a   1.000
_cell.length_b   1.000
_cell.length_c   1.000
_cell.angle_alpha   90.00
_cell.angle_beta   90.00
_cell.angle_gamma   90.00
#
_symmetry.space_group_name_H-M   'P 1'
#
loop_
_entity.id
_entity.type
_entity.pdbx_description
1 polymer ?
#
loop_
_entity_poly.entity_id
_entity_poly.type
_entity_poly.pdbx_seq_one_letter_code
_entity_poly.pdbx_strand_id
1 'polypeptide(L)'
;MTSYLQKYIAALSSATDYISQWSPNQALADEEHIVPFPTLAIFDRNKQIWLVHVKAWIYLPIETKTLADYLSSLSSLLIDIDDTIKFTNAINKTLLLKHTFYDCFEPITGMNELYQKWHEQKCQFHYVSANPWQLYPALRCFLAKYNFPMGTLNLRKFDWNLKFFYTIGTHKMKTISEIISAYPSRKYIFVGDSGELDPEIYAKLYANYSQSIAHIYIRDICQTSPCLPICEERYRKAFEFVPKHIWSIFKHPQEIDTDINKLVSI
;
A
#
# COMPACT_ATOMS: atom_id res chain seq x y z
N MET A 1 14.89 29.26 -7.87
CA MET A 1 14.65 27.82 -8.10
C MET A 1 13.59 27.20 -7.19
N THR A 2 13.21 27.82 -6.07
CA THR A 2 12.18 27.36 -5.12
C THR A 2 10.72 27.53 -5.60
N SER A 3 10.44 28.47 -6.50
CA SER A 3 9.05 28.76 -6.92
C SER A 3 8.44 27.74 -7.88
N TYR A 4 9.26 27.01 -8.65
CA TYR A 4 8.78 26.00 -9.59
C TYR A 4 8.35 24.71 -8.88
N LEU A 5 9.09 24.30 -7.84
CA LEU A 5 8.74 23.14 -7.03
C LEU A 5 7.45 23.38 -6.21
N GLN A 6 7.25 24.60 -5.71
CA GLN A 6 6.00 24.97 -5.01
C GLN A 6 4.79 25.00 -5.94
N LYS A 7 4.94 25.47 -7.19
CA LYS A 7 3.88 25.42 -8.21
C LYS A 7 3.54 23.97 -8.62
N TYR A 8 4.55 23.09 -8.67
CA TYR A 8 4.36 21.66 -8.94
C TYR A 8 3.57 20.95 -7.83
N ILE A 9 3.84 21.27 -6.56
CA ILE A 9 3.11 20.74 -5.41
C ILE A 9 1.67 21.25 -5.39
N ALA A 10 1.44 22.53 -5.70
CA ALA A 10 0.10 23.12 -5.76
C ALA A 10 -0.76 22.54 -6.90
N ALA A 11 -0.17 22.26 -8.07
CA ALA A 11 -0.87 21.66 -9.20
C ALA A 11 -1.30 20.20 -8.93
N LEU A 12 -0.47 19.42 -8.24
CA LEU A 12 -0.81 18.06 -7.81
C LEU A 12 -1.90 18.06 -6.74
N SER A 13 -1.82 18.92 -5.73
CA SER A 13 -2.89 19.07 -4.73
C SER A 13 -4.21 19.53 -5.36
N SER A 14 -4.17 20.48 -6.30
CA SER A 14 -5.34 20.94 -7.04
C SER A 14 -5.97 19.85 -7.90
N ALA A 15 -5.18 18.92 -8.46
CA ALA A 15 -5.71 17.79 -9.24
C ALA A 15 -6.39 16.76 -8.32
N THR A 16 -5.82 16.48 -7.15
CA THR A 16 -6.45 15.62 -6.13
C THR A 16 -7.75 16.25 -5.59
N ASP A 17 -7.76 17.57 -5.39
CA ASP A 17 -8.92 18.35 -4.93
C ASP A 17 -10.01 18.48 -6.02
N TYR A 18 -9.64 18.49 -7.30
CA TYR A 18 -10.58 18.50 -8.42
C TYR A 18 -11.25 17.14 -8.63
N ILE A 19 -10.50 16.05 -8.42
CA ILE A 19 -11.01 14.67 -8.52
C ILE A 19 -11.92 14.34 -7.32
N SER A 20 -11.60 14.82 -6.12
CA SER A 20 -12.46 14.64 -4.94
C SER A 20 -13.79 15.43 -5.01
N GLN A 21 -13.89 16.42 -5.89
CA GLN A 21 -15.14 17.17 -6.16
C GLN A 21 -16.10 16.44 -7.10
N TRP A 22 -15.65 15.48 -7.91
CA TRP A 22 -16.50 14.73 -8.85
C TRP A 22 -17.01 13.42 -8.24
N SER A 23 -17.96 13.59 -7.31
CA SER A 23 -19.07 12.69 -6.97
C SER A 23 -18.84 11.17 -7.14
N PRO A 24 -18.53 10.41 -6.08
CA PRO A 24 -18.43 8.94 -6.12
C PRO A 24 -19.74 8.24 -6.56
N ASN A 25 -20.86 8.94 -6.63
CA ASN A 25 -22.18 8.40 -6.98
C ASN A 25 -22.52 8.45 -8.49
N GLN A 26 -21.61 8.92 -9.36
CA GLN A 26 -21.91 9.11 -10.79
C GLN A 26 -20.96 8.43 -11.78
N ALA A 27 -19.87 7.84 -11.30
CA ALA A 27 -19.03 7.04 -12.18
C ALA A 27 -19.54 5.59 -12.14
N LEU A 28 -19.47 4.91 -13.27
CA LEU A 28 -19.63 3.46 -13.44
C LEU A 28 -18.28 2.97 -14.06
N ALA A 29 -17.76 1.74 -13.89
CA ALA A 29 -16.59 1.23 -14.70
C ALA A 29 -16.45 -0.31 -14.77
N ASP A 30 -15.86 -0.85 -15.86
CA ASP A 30 -15.58 -2.27 -16.13
C ASP A 30 -14.06 -2.56 -16.24
N GLU A 31 -13.67 -3.82 -16.02
CA GLU A 31 -12.58 -4.25 -15.13
C GLU A 31 -11.11 -4.08 -15.58
N GLU A 32 -10.81 -3.57 -16.77
CA GLU A 32 -9.44 -3.66 -17.31
C GLU A 32 -8.60 -2.37 -17.28
N HIS A 33 -9.16 -1.20 -16.94
CA HIS A 33 -8.48 0.06 -17.29
C HIS A 33 -8.55 1.20 -16.27
N ILE A 34 -8.70 0.93 -14.97
CA ILE A 34 -8.65 1.99 -13.95
C ILE A 34 -7.24 2.09 -13.36
N VAL A 35 -6.47 3.11 -13.76
CA VAL A 35 -5.20 3.43 -13.10
C VAL A 35 -4.99 4.95 -12.98
N PRO A 36 -4.81 5.52 -11.78
CA PRO A 36 -4.41 6.91 -11.63
C PRO A 36 -2.91 7.07 -11.88
N PHE A 37 -2.51 8.02 -12.72
CA PHE A 37 -1.10 8.32 -12.99
C PHE A 37 -0.74 9.81 -12.80
N PRO A 38 0.49 10.10 -12.35
CA PRO A 38 1.06 11.44 -12.40
C PRO A 38 1.44 11.73 -13.86
N THR A 39 0.74 12.64 -14.51
CA THR A 39 1.10 13.07 -15.87
C THR A 39 2.19 14.13 -15.80
N LEU A 40 3.26 13.94 -16.59
CA LEU A 40 4.38 14.86 -16.69
C LEU A 40 3.87 16.22 -17.19
N ALA A 41 4.04 17.27 -16.38
CA ALA A 41 3.75 18.63 -16.78
C ALA A 41 4.87 19.16 -17.70
N ILE A 42 4.52 19.60 -18.90
CA ILE A 42 5.45 20.16 -19.89
C ILE A 42 5.33 21.68 -19.87
N PHE A 43 6.41 22.40 -19.62
CA PHE A 43 6.39 23.87 -19.68
C PHE A 43 6.58 24.37 -21.11
N ASP A 44 5.54 24.99 -21.68
CA ASP A 44 5.63 25.71 -22.95
C ASP A 44 6.24 27.10 -22.69
N ARG A 45 7.52 27.28 -23.04
CA ARG A 45 8.27 28.52 -22.81
C ARG A 45 7.77 29.70 -23.65
N ASN A 46 7.20 29.44 -24.83
CA ASN A 46 6.74 30.51 -25.71
C ASN A 46 5.42 31.08 -25.20
N LYS A 47 4.57 30.22 -24.64
CA LYS A 47 3.26 30.60 -24.08
C LYS A 47 3.30 30.89 -22.57
N GLN A 48 4.42 30.61 -21.89
CA GLN A 48 4.58 30.77 -20.44
C GLN A 48 3.54 29.99 -19.61
N ILE A 49 3.09 28.83 -20.12
CA ILE A 49 2.10 27.97 -19.45
C ILE A 49 2.66 26.57 -19.19
N TRP A 50 2.15 25.93 -18.14
CA TRP A 50 2.38 24.50 -17.90
C TRP A 50 1.25 23.69 -18.54
N LEU A 51 1.62 22.78 -19.44
CA LEU A 51 0.71 21.85 -20.09
C LEU A 51 0.76 20.53 -19.30
N VAL A 52 -0.35 20.20 -18.65
CA VAL A 52 -0.54 18.89 -18.03
C VAL A 52 -1.39 18.06 -18.98
N HIS A 53 -0.78 17.05 -19.59
CA HIS A 53 -1.52 16.15 -20.48
C HIS A 53 -2.31 15.14 -19.65
N VAL A 54 -3.52 15.50 -19.25
CA VAL A 54 -4.43 14.58 -18.58
C VAL A 54 -5.02 13.63 -19.62
N LYS A 55 -4.52 12.39 -19.66
CA LYS A 55 -5.20 11.31 -20.37
C LYS A 55 -6.20 10.67 -19.40
N ALA A 56 -7.48 10.95 -19.60
CA ALA A 56 -8.57 10.33 -18.85
C ALA A 56 -9.39 9.45 -19.80
N TRP A 57 -9.98 8.39 -19.27
CA TRP A 57 -10.96 7.57 -19.97
C TRP A 57 -12.33 7.82 -19.34
N ILE A 58 -13.35 8.00 -20.18
CA ILE A 58 -14.75 8.18 -19.79
C ILE A 58 -15.42 6.81 -19.87
N TYR A 59 -16.13 6.42 -18.81
CA TYR A 59 -16.87 5.17 -18.81
C TYR A 59 -18.30 5.33 -19.32
N LEU A 60 -18.79 4.28 -19.98
CA LEU A 60 -20.18 4.11 -20.41
C LEU A 60 -20.78 2.89 -19.69
N PRO A 61 -21.99 3.03 -19.12
CA PRO A 61 -22.60 2.08 -18.17
C PRO A 61 -22.72 0.64 -18.68
N ILE A 62 -22.39 -0.34 -17.81
CA ILE A 62 -23.02 -1.67 -17.80
C ILE A 62 -24.33 -1.51 -17.05
N GLU A 63 -25.43 -2.00 -17.62
CA GLU A 63 -26.81 -1.61 -17.33
C GLU A 63 -27.32 -1.83 -15.87
N THR A 64 -26.51 -2.19 -14.86
CA THR A 64 -27.03 -2.57 -13.53
C THR A 64 -26.19 -2.28 -12.26
N LYS A 65 -24.92 -1.81 -12.27
CA LYS A 65 -24.13 -1.57 -11.03
C LYS A 65 -23.30 -0.29 -11.06
N THR A 66 -23.33 0.53 -9.98
CA THR A 66 -22.52 1.76 -9.79
C THR A 66 -21.00 1.47 -9.77
N LEU A 67 -20.12 2.44 -10.11
CA LEU A 67 -18.67 2.25 -9.94
C LEU A 67 -18.35 2.00 -8.48
N ALA A 68 -19.04 2.68 -7.57
CA ALA A 68 -18.89 2.47 -6.15
C ALA A 68 -19.19 1.02 -5.77
N ASP A 69 -20.26 0.42 -6.31
CA ASP A 69 -20.61 -0.98 -6.08
C ASP A 69 -19.59 -1.93 -6.68
N TYR A 70 -19.15 -1.67 -7.92
CA TYR A 70 -18.13 -2.45 -8.60
C TYR A 70 -16.81 -2.44 -7.83
N LEU A 71 -16.28 -1.25 -7.53
CA LEU A 71 -15.05 -1.07 -6.76
C LEU A 71 -15.18 -1.69 -5.37
N SER A 72 -16.34 -1.59 -4.72
CA SER A 72 -16.54 -2.20 -3.40
C SER A 72 -16.60 -3.72 -3.45
N SER A 73 -16.92 -4.33 -4.60
CA SER A 73 -16.95 -5.78 -4.78
C SER A 73 -15.58 -6.43 -5.00
N LEU A 74 -14.57 -5.63 -5.37
CA LEU A 74 -13.20 -6.11 -5.56
C LEU A 74 -12.55 -6.49 -4.23
N SER A 75 -11.46 -7.25 -4.27
CA SER A 75 -10.58 -7.44 -3.11
C SER A 75 -9.40 -6.46 -3.17
N SER A 76 -8.81 -6.17 -2.01
CA SER A 76 -7.65 -5.29 -1.93
C SER A 76 -6.55 -5.84 -1.03
N LEU A 77 -5.32 -5.62 -1.45
CA LEU A 77 -4.13 -5.99 -0.72
C LEU A 77 -3.44 -4.75 -0.19
N LEU A 78 -3.28 -4.68 1.14
CA LEU A 78 -2.52 -3.64 1.83
C LEU A 78 -1.17 -4.20 2.24
N ILE A 79 -0.11 -3.61 1.69
CA ILE A 79 1.23 -4.20 1.64
C ILE A 79 2.21 -3.23 2.27
N ASP A 80 2.93 -3.68 3.30
CA ASP A 80 4.16 -3.00 3.69
C ASP A 80 5.28 -3.20 2.65
N ILE A 81 6.26 -2.31 2.63
CA ILE A 81 7.38 -2.40 1.68
C ILE A 81 8.60 -3.07 2.30
N ASP A 82 9.04 -2.58 3.45
CA ASP A 82 10.35 -2.86 4.02
C ASP A 82 10.32 -4.25 4.69
N ASP A 83 11.24 -5.11 4.31
CA ASP A 83 11.31 -6.55 4.62
C ASP A 83 10.09 -7.42 4.25
N THR A 84 9.03 -6.82 3.72
CA THR A 84 7.86 -7.49 3.15
C THR A 84 8.07 -7.84 1.68
N ILE A 85 8.40 -6.84 0.83
CA ILE A 85 8.72 -7.04 -0.60
C ILE A 85 10.13 -6.58 -0.96
N LYS A 86 10.73 -5.70 -0.16
CA LYS A 86 12.07 -5.13 -0.36
C LYS A 86 12.92 -5.43 0.86
N PHE A 87 14.06 -6.08 0.70
CA PHE A 87 14.97 -6.37 1.80
C PHE A 87 15.56 -5.08 2.41
N THR A 88 15.48 -4.95 3.74
CA THR A 88 15.96 -3.77 4.48
C THR A 88 16.58 -4.05 5.84
N ASN A 89 16.32 -5.22 6.42
CA ASN A 89 16.75 -5.58 7.77
C ASN A 89 16.32 -4.54 8.84
N ALA A 90 15.01 -4.30 8.93
CA ALA A 90 14.34 -3.33 9.79
C ALA A 90 14.62 -3.55 11.29
N ILE A 91 15.02 -4.77 11.67
CA ILE A 91 15.49 -5.09 13.03
C ILE A 91 16.67 -4.19 13.42
N ASN A 92 17.55 -3.84 12.48
CA ASN A 92 18.67 -2.94 12.70
C ASN A 92 18.44 -1.59 12.00
N LYS A 93 18.11 -0.56 12.78
CA LYS A 93 17.83 0.81 12.27
C LYS A 93 18.94 1.40 11.41
N THR A 94 20.21 1.09 11.69
CA THR A 94 21.33 1.58 10.87
C THR A 94 21.36 0.91 9.51
N LEU A 95 21.11 -0.41 9.47
CA LEU A 95 21.02 -1.16 8.21
C LEU A 95 19.78 -0.77 7.42
N LEU A 96 18.64 -0.57 8.08
CA LEU A 96 17.43 -0.02 7.48
C LEU A 96 17.70 1.29 6.74
N LEU A 97 18.35 2.26 7.39
CA LEU A 97 18.69 3.53 6.75
C LEU A 97 19.65 3.34 5.56
N LYS A 98 20.64 2.46 5.69
CA LYS A 98 21.59 2.16 4.61
C LYS A 98 20.88 1.54 3.39
N HIS A 99 20.07 0.51 3.61
CA HIS A 99 19.34 -0.17 2.53
C HIS A 99 18.25 0.70 1.90
N THR A 100 17.69 1.64 2.65
CA THR A 100 16.65 2.55 2.15
C THR A 100 17.21 3.74 1.37
N PHE A 101 18.37 4.29 1.75
CA PHE A 101 18.89 5.53 1.15
C PHE A 101 20.18 5.39 0.35
N TYR A 102 20.94 4.30 0.53
CA TYR A 102 22.28 4.16 -0.05
C TYR A 102 22.40 2.96 -0.99
N ASP A 103 21.92 1.79 -0.58
CA ASP A 103 22.07 0.57 -1.39
C ASP A 103 21.01 0.47 -2.51
N CYS A 104 21.27 -0.42 -3.47
CA CYS A 104 20.27 -0.81 -4.47
C CYS A 104 19.14 -1.60 -3.81
N PHE A 105 17.91 -1.41 -4.29
CA PHE A 105 16.76 -2.15 -3.76
C PHE A 105 16.76 -3.60 -4.25
N GLU A 106 16.66 -4.52 -3.29
CA GLU A 106 16.65 -5.97 -3.50
C GLU A 106 15.27 -6.54 -3.13
N PRO A 107 14.65 -7.37 -3.97
CA PRO A 107 13.34 -7.92 -3.70
C PRO A 107 13.42 -9.10 -2.72
N ILE A 108 12.35 -9.32 -1.96
CA ILE A 108 12.12 -10.58 -1.26
C ILE A 108 11.67 -11.61 -2.29
N THR A 109 12.50 -12.64 -2.51
CA THR A 109 12.27 -13.70 -3.51
C THR A 109 10.93 -14.40 -3.28
N GLY A 110 10.14 -14.59 -4.34
CA GLY A 110 8.87 -15.33 -4.30
C GLY A 110 7.62 -14.44 -4.15
N MET A 111 7.78 -13.21 -3.65
CA MET A 111 6.64 -12.33 -3.36
C MET A 111 6.01 -11.77 -4.64
N ASN A 112 6.82 -11.48 -5.66
CA ASN A 112 6.33 -11.02 -6.96
C ASN A 112 5.47 -12.09 -7.64
N GLU A 113 5.87 -13.38 -7.62
CA GLU A 113 5.07 -14.45 -8.24
C GLU A 113 3.73 -14.64 -7.51
N LEU A 114 3.74 -14.59 -6.17
CA LEU A 114 2.50 -14.66 -5.38
C LEU A 114 1.56 -13.50 -5.75
N TYR A 115 2.09 -12.28 -5.78
CA TYR A 115 1.28 -11.09 -6.04
C TYR A 115 0.78 -11.01 -7.48
N GLN A 116 1.53 -11.52 -8.45
CA GLN A 116 1.03 -11.62 -9.84
C GLN A 116 -0.19 -12.53 -9.95
N LYS A 117 -0.22 -13.66 -9.24
CA LYS A 117 -1.41 -14.54 -9.20
C LYS A 117 -2.64 -13.86 -8.60
N TRP A 118 -2.45 -13.01 -7.59
CA TRP A 118 -3.54 -12.23 -7.01
C TRP A 118 -3.97 -11.07 -7.92
N HIS A 119 -3.03 -10.47 -8.66
CA HIS A 119 -3.33 -9.46 -9.66
C HIS A 119 -4.13 -10.03 -10.85
N GLU A 120 -3.83 -11.25 -11.29
CA GLU A 120 -4.62 -11.98 -12.30
C GLU A 120 -6.07 -12.20 -11.85
N GLN A 121 -6.30 -12.29 -10.53
CA GLN A 121 -7.62 -12.36 -9.89
C GLN A 121 -8.22 -10.98 -9.58
N LYS A 122 -7.77 -9.93 -10.28
CA LYS A 122 -8.27 -8.54 -10.18
C LYS A 122 -8.13 -7.89 -8.79
N CYS A 123 -7.27 -8.44 -7.92
CA CYS A 123 -6.97 -7.82 -6.63
C CYS A 123 -6.32 -6.44 -6.82
N GLN A 124 -6.75 -5.46 -6.03
CA GLN A 124 -6.20 -4.10 -6.08
C GLN A 124 -5.04 -3.94 -5.08
N PHE A 125 -3.92 -3.37 -5.53
CA PHE A 125 -2.68 -3.29 -4.75
C PHE A 125 -2.50 -1.91 -4.11
N HIS A 126 -2.23 -1.90 -2.80
CA HIS A 126 -1.99 -0.70 -2.00
C HIS A 126 -0.72 -0.86 -1.16
N TYR A 127 0.38 -0.28 -1.64
CA TYR A 127 1.65 -0.24 -0.92
C TYR A 127 1.63 0.91 0.09
N VAL A 128 1.89 0.62 1.36
CA VAL A 128 1.86 1.60 2.45
C VAL A 128 3.17 1.50 3.23
N SER A 129 3.97 2.56 3.22
CA SER A 129 5.28 2.56 3.89
C SER A 129 5.51 3.84 4.70
N ALA A 130 6.27 3.69 5.78
CA ALA A 130 6.75 4.81 6.61
C ALA A 130 7.83 5.66 5.91
N ASN A 131 8.33 5.18 4.78
CA ASN A 131 9.34 5.85 3.98
C ASN A 131 8.91 7.25 3.53
N PRO A 132 9.85 8.19 3.42
CA PRO A 132 9.57 9.54 2.95
C PRO A 132 9.14 9.52 1.47
N TRP A 133 8.19 10.38 1.11
CA TRP A 133 7.62 10.46 -0.24
C TRP A 133 8.65 10.66 -1.35
N GLN A 134 9.83 11.21 -1.04
CA GLN A 134 10.94 11.40 -1.97
C GLN A 134 11.44 10.07 -2.57
N LEU A 135 11.22 8.94 -1.90
CA LEU A 135 11.55 7.61 -2.43
C LEU A 135 10.54 7.09 -3.46
N TYR A 136 9.45 7.83 -3.73
CA TYR A 136 8.42 7.42 -4.68
C TYR A 136 8.99 7.00 -6.05
N PRO A 137 9.85 7.78 -6.74
CA PRO A 137 10.36 7.38 -8.05
C PRO A 137 11.18 6.10 -7.99
N ALA A 138 12.04 5.95 -6.97
CA ALA A 138 12.88 4.76 -6.80
C ALA A 138 12.04 3.51 -6.52
N LEU A 139 11.03 3.62 -5.65
CA LEU A 139 10.11 2.53 -5.33
C LEU A 139 9.23 2.15 -6.53
N ARG A 140 8.76 3.11 -7.33
CA ARG A 140 8.03 2.83 -8.58
C ARG A 140 8.90 2.07 -9.59
N CYS A 141 10.16 2.48 -9.75
CA CYS A 141 11.11 1.75 -10.60
C CYS A 141 11.39 0.35 -10.07
N PHE A 142 11.50 0.17 -8.75
CA PHE A 142 11.66 -1.14 -8.11
C PHE A 142 10.49 -2.08 -8.41
N LEU A 143 9.25 -1.62 -8.21
CA LEU A 143 8.06 -2.44 -8.50
C LEU A 143 8.04 -2.87 -9.97
N ALA A 144 8.37 -1.96 -10.90
CA ALA A 144 8.41 -2.26 -12.32
C ALA A 144 9.55 -3.23 -12.68
N LYS A 145 10.75 -3.00 -12.13
CA LYS A 145 11.95 -3.80 -12.41
C LYS A 145 11.78 -5.26 -11.98
N TYR A 146 11.15 -5.48 -10.83
CA TYR A 146 10.97 -6.82 -10.26
C TYR A 146 9.57 -7.40 -10.50
N ASN A 147 8.82 -6.82 -11.46
CA ASN A 147 7.53 -7.31 -11.89
C ASN A 147 6.51 -7.49 -10.74
N PHE A 148 6.44 -6.52 -9.84
CA PHE A 148 5.35 -6.43 -8.88
C PHE A 148 4.13 -5.74 -9.53
N PRO A 149 2.90 -6.15 -9.18
CA PRO A 149 1.70 -5.46 -9.64
C PRO A 149 1.72 -3.97 -9.32
N MET A 150 1.38 -3.14 -10.30
CA MET A 150 1.27 -1.71 -10.09
C MET A 150 0.08 -1.41 -9.18
N GLY A 151 0.26 -0.46 -8.27
CA GLY A 151 -0.75 -0.12 -7.28
C GLY A 151 -0.54 1.27 -6.72
N THR A 152 -1.40 1.64 -5.78
CA THR A 152 -1.21 2.90 -5.04
C THR A 152 0.02 2.79 -4.16
N LEU A 153 0.78 3.87 -4.04
CA LEU A 153 2.00 3.93 -3.23
C LEU A 153 1.87 5.09 -2.24
N ASN A 154 1.47 4.75 -1.02
CA ASN A 154 1.21 5.69 0.05
C ASN A 154 2.45 5.80 0.94
N LEU A 155 3.17 6.90 0.75
CA LEU A 155 4.38 7.22 1.48
C LEU A 155 4.14 8.37 2.44
N ARG A 156 5.00 8.48 3.43
CA ARG A 156 4.89 9.52 4.43
C ARG A 156 5.40 10.85 3.90
N LYS A 157 4.65 11.92 4.22
CA LYS A 157 5.17 13.28 4.04
C LYS A 157 6.37 13.50 4.96
N PHE A 158 7.51 13.86 4.37
CA PHE A 158 8.71 14.17 5.14
C PHE A 158 8.51 15.48 5.90
N ASP A 159 8.72 15.45 7.21
CA ASP A 159 8.78 16.62 8.07
C ASP A 159 10.17 16.67 8.71
N TRP A 160 10.79 17.84 8.70
CA TRP A 160 12.13 18.08 9.25
C TRP A 160 12.19 17.96 10.78
N ASN A 161 11.03 17.85 11.43
CA ASN A 161 10.92 17.69 12.88
C ASN A 161 11.27 16.28 13.35
N LEU A 162 11.94 16.15 14.49
CA LEU A 162 12.24 14.86 15.17
C LEU A 162 10.99 14.00 15.45
N LYS A 163 9.79 14.59 15.45
CA LYS A 163 8.49 13.89 15.50
C LYS A 163 8.29 12.90 14.34
N PHE A 164 9.05 13.05 13.26
CA PHE A 164 9.11 12.09 12.16
C PHE A 164 9.50 10.68 12.63
N PHE A 165 10.25 10.47 13.72
CA PHE A 165 10.54 9.10 14.17
C PHE A 165 9.45 8.51 15.07
N TYR A 166 8.67 9.35 15.75
CA TYR A 166 7.69 8.91 16.77
C TYR A 166 6.28 8.67 16.22
N THR A 167 6.01 9.05 14.97
CA THR A 167 4.67 9.02 14.35
C THR A 167 4.53 7.97 13.25
N ILE A 168 5.48 7.03 13.14
CA ILE A 168 5.49 6.01 12.09
C ILE A 168 4.21 5.17 12.12
N GLY A 169 3.88 4.58 13.27
CA GLY A 169 2.71 3.73 13.41
C GLY A 169 1.39 4.49 13.28
N THR A 170 1.33 5.75 13.75
CA THR A 170 0.11 6.56 13.66
C THR A 170 -0.19 6.98 12.22
N HIS A 171 0.84 7.26 11.42
CA HIS A 171 0.67 7.54 9.99
C HIS A 171 0.14 6.32 9.25
N LYS A 172 0.78 5.16 9.40
CA LYS A 172 0.38 3.92 8.71
C LYS A 172 -1.06 3.53 9.06
N MET A 173 -1.41 3.60 10.35
CA MET A 173 -2.78 3.36 10.81
C MET A 173 -3.77 4.34 10.16
N LYS A 174 -3.48 5.65 10.16
CA LYS A 174 -4.35 6.65 9.53
C LYS A 174 -4.55 6.40 8.04
N THR A 175 -3.47 6.16 7.30
CA THR A 175 -3.53 5.90 5.86
C THR A 175 -4.36 4.64 5.54
N ILE A 176 -4.15 3.55 6.27
CA ILE A 176 -4.91 2.33 6.07
C ILE A 176 -6.39 2.55 6.41
N SER A 177 -6.69 3.24 7.51
CA SER A 177 -8.06 3.64 7.87
C SER A 177 -8.75 4.46 6.77
N GLU A 178 -8.05 5.42 6.16
CA GLU A 178 -8.59 6.22 5.05
C GLU A 178 -8.92 5.35 3.82
N ILE A 179 -8.05 4.39 3.48
CA ILE A 179 -8.28 3.45 2.37
C ILE A 179 -9.52 2.58 2.64
N ILE A 180 -9.61 1.98 3.83
CA ILE A 180 -10.75 1.11 4.20
C ILE A 180 -12.05 1.92 4.24
N SER A 181 -12.01 3.13 4.80
CA SER A 181 -13.19 4.00 4.90
C SER A 181 -13.70 4.47 3.54
N ALA A 182 -12.85 4.53 2.51
CA ALA A 182 -13.26 4.86 1.15
C ALA A 182 -14.08 3.74 0.50
N TYR A 183 -13.85 2.47 0.88
CA TYR A 183 -14.61 1.32 0.39
C TYR A 183 -14.93 0.34 1.55
N PRO A 184 -15.93 0.67 2.40
CA PRO A 184 -16.19 -0.09 3.64
C PRO A 184 -16.64 -1.55 3.41
N SER A 185 -17.36 -1.81 2.32
CA SER A 185 -17.83 -3.16 1.97
C SER A 185 -16.76 -4.04 1.32
N ARG A 186 -15.58 -3.46 1.02
CA ARG A 186 -14.49 -4.16 0.37
C ARG A 186 -13.78 -5.10 1.33
N LYS A 187 -13.34 -6.27 0.83
CA LYS A 187 -12.52 -7.22 1.59
C LYS A 187 -11.03 -6.93 1.40
N TYR A 188 -10.31 -6.85 2.50
CA TYR A 188 -8.89 -6.50 2.53
C TYR A 188 -8.04 -7.64 3.10
N ILE A 189 -6.92 -7.90 2.45
CA ILE A 189 -5.85 -8.75 2.96
C ILE A 189 -4.68 -7.83 3.33
N PHE A 190 -4.09 -8.01 4.50
CA PHE A 190 -2.92 -7.25 4.93
C PHE A 190 -1.68 -8.14 4.86
N VAL A 191 -0.56 -7.59 4.38
CA VAL A 191 0.74 -8.26 4.38
C VAL A 191 1.79 -7.28 4.87
N GLY A 192 2.47 -7.65 5.95
CA GLY A 192 3.52 -6.85 6.57
C GLY A 192 4.62 -7.70 7.17
N ASP A 193 5.67 -7.05 7.66
CA ASP A 193 6.81 -7.72 8.27
C ASP A 193 6.68 -7.81 9.80
N SER A 194 7.58 -8.57 10.41
CA SER A 194 7.56 -8.81 11.85
C SER A 194 8.58 -7.98 12.64
N GLY A 195 9.48 -7.26 11.97
CA GLY A 195 10.48 -6.38 12.58
C GLY A 195 9.97 -4.97 12.88
N GLU A 196 8.98 -4.48 12.12
CA GLU A 196 8.27 -3.23 12.43
C GLU A 196 6.99 -3.46 13.26
N LEU A 197 6.13 -2.44 13.38
CA LEU A 197 4.92 -2.41 14.21
C LEU A 197 3.66 -2.97 13.52
N ASP A 198 3.84 -3.70 12.42
CA ASP A 198 2.74 -4.19 11.59
C ASP A 198 1.78 -5.13 12.34
N PRO A 199 2.25 -6.10 13.15
CA PRO A 199 1.35 -6.92 13.96
C PRO A 199 0.40 -6.09 14.83
N GLU A 200 0.92 -5.10 15.56
CA GLU A 200 0.13 -4.27 16.47
C GLU A 200 -0.80 -3.31 15.72
N ILE A 201 -0.36 -2.75 14.59
CA ILE A 201 -1.18 -1.85 13.77
C ILE A 201 -2.33 -2.62 13.14
N TYR A 202 -2.05 -3.79 12.56
CA TYR A 202 -3.05 -4.61 11.89
C TYR A 202 -4.07 -5.19 12.88
N ALA A 203 -3.65 -5.63 14.06
CA ALA A 203 -4.57 -6.05 15.11
C ALA A 203 -5.49 -4.92 15.59
N LYS A 204 -4.96 -3.70 15.76
CA LYS A 204 -5.77 -2.52 16.12
C LYS A 204 -6.74 -2.12 15.01
N LEU A 205 -6.35 -2.26 13.75
CA LEU A 205 -7.24 -2.02 12.62
C LEU A 205 -8.35 -3.09 12.57
N TYR A 206 -8.02 -4.36 12.83
CA TYR A 206 -9.02 -5.43 12.92
C TYR A 206 -10.11 -5.14 13.96
N ALA A 207 -9.73 -4.61 15.13
CA ALA A 207 -10.71 -4.22 16.15
C ALA A 207 -11.73 -3.18 15.65
N ASN A 208 -11.36 -2.32 14.69
CA ASN A 208 -12.24 -1.28 14.14
C ASN A 208 -12.91 -1.67 12.81
N TYR A 209 -12.34 -2.62 12.06
CA TYR A 209 -12.74 -2.95 10.68
C TYR A 209 -12.86 -4.47 10.45
N SER A 210 -13.27 -5.22 11.47
CA SER A 210 -13.35 -6.69 11.44
C SER A 210 -14.18 -7.26 10.28
N GLN A 211 -15.17 -6.51 9.79
CA GLN A 211 -16.01 -6.93 8.65
C GLN A 211 -15.31 -6.78 7.30
N SER A 212 -14.37 -5.85 7.19
CA SER A 212 -13.64 -5.53 5.95
C SER A 212 -12.32 -6.30 5.87
N ILE A 213 -11.71 -6.67 6.99
CA ILE A 213 -10.42 -7.36 7.01
C ILE A 213 -10.63 -8.87 6.93
N ALA A 214 -10.25 -9.44 5.80
CA ALA A 214 -10.39 -10.85 5.50
C ALA A 214 -9.25 -11.67 6.10
N HIS A 215 -7.99 -11.26 5.89
CA HIS A 215 -6.84 -11.97 6.44
C HIS A 215 -5.64 -11.05 6.69
N ILE A 216 -4.78 -11.42 7.62
CA ILE A 216 -3.55 -10.71 7.98
C ILE A 216 -2.37 -11.69 7.92
N TYR A 217 -1.45 -11.46 7.00
CA TYR A 217 -0.21 -12.20 6.87
C TYR A 217 0.97 -11.40 7.44
N ILE A 218 1.70 -11.99 8.37
CA ILE A 218 2.93 -11.42 8.93
C ILE A 218 4.12 -12.24 8.46
N ARG A 219 5.04 -11.60 7.74
CA ARG A 219 6.30 -12.20 7.31
C ARG A 219 7.27 -12.25 8.48
N ASP A 220 7.64 -13.45 8.92
CA ASP A 220 8.62 -13.60 9.99
C ASP A 220 10.04 -13.36 9.48
N ILE A 221 10.65 -12.27 9.97
CA ILE A 221 12.02 -11.88 9.68
C ILE A 221 12.96 -12.06 10.88
N CYS A 222 12.46 -12.61 12.00
CA CYS A 222 13.26 -12.91 13.18
C CYS A 222 14.20 -14.11 12.90
N GLN A 223 15.35 -13.87 12.27
CA GLN A 223 16.27 -14.94 11.81
C GLN A 223 17.32 -15.42 12.85
N THR A 224 17.34 -14.90 14.08
CA THR A 224 18.34 -15.32 15.09
C THR A 224 17.75 -15.51 16.48
N SER A 225 18.05 -16.62 17.15
CA SER A 225 17.91 -16.74 18.61
C SER A 225 18.73 -15.61 19.29
N PRO A 226 18.15 -14.83 20.22
CA PRO A 226 16.97 -15.10 21.03
C PRO A 226 15.67 -14.40 20.56
N CYS A 227 15.57 -13.94 19.30
CA CYS A 227 14.35 -13.27 18.83
C CYS A 227 13.13 -14.19 18.83
N LEU A 228 13.28 -15.51 18.62
CA LEU A 228 12.15 -16.44 18.46
C LEU A 228 11.12 -16.43 19.62
N PRO A 229 11.49 -16.60 20.91
CA PRO A 229 10.50 -16.57 22.00
C PRO A 229 9.87 -15.19 22.22
N ILE A 230 10.62 -14.12 21.96
CA ILE A 230 10.16 -12.73 22.13
C ILE A 230 9.20 -12.34 21.00
N CYS A 231 9.51 -12.76 19.78
CA CYS A 231 8.69 -12.53 18.59
C CYS A 231 7.36 -13.27 18.70
N GLU A 232 7.35 -14.56 19.05
CA GLU A 232 6.11 -15.34 19.23
C GLU A 232 5.18 -14.75 20.31
N GLU A 233 5.74 -14.42 21.48
CA GLU A 233 4.97 -13.81 22.57
C GLU A 233 4.43 -12.42 22.18
N ARG A 234 5.21 -11.63 21.42
CA ARG A 234 4.78 -10.35 20.87
C ARG A 234 3.58 -10.52 19.93
N TYR A 235 3.65 -11.46 18.98
CA TYR A 235 2.54 -11.70 18.05
C TYR A 235 1.30 -12.22 18.78
N ARG A 236 1.49 -13.12 19.76
CA ARG A 236 0.40 -13.64 20.60
C ARG A 236 -0.31 -12.52 21.35
N LYS A 237 0.44 -11.57 21.90
CA LYS A 237 -0.11 -10.38 22.57
C LYS A 237 -0.79 -9.43 21.59
N ALA A 238 -0.17 -9.14 20.45
CA ALA A 238 -0.73 -8.25 19.45
C ALA A 238 -2.09 -8.75 18.95
N PHE A 239 -2.19 -10.06 18.65
CA PHE A 239 -3.38 -10.70 18.09
C PHE A 239 -4.25 -11.42 19.13
N GLU A 240 -4.12 -11.12 20.44
CA GLU A 240 -4.86 -11.79 21.52
C GLU A 240 -6.38 -11.78 21.29
N PHE A 241 -6.90 -10.68 20.74
CA PHE A 241 -8.33 -10.48 20.47
C PHE A 241 -8.72 -10.68 19.00
N VAL A 242 -7.80 -11.18 18.15
CA VAL A 242 -8.06 -11.45 16.74
C VAL A 242 -8.23 -12.96 16.55
N PRO A 243 -9.37 -13.43 15.98
CA PRO A 243 -9.60 -14.86 15.78
C PRO A 243 -8.44 -15.52 15.01
N LYS A 244 -8.02 -16.71 15.45
CA LYS A 244 -6.81 -17.33 14.93
C LYS A 244 -6.84 -17.63 13.42
N HIS A 245 -8.02 -17.81 12.84
CA HIS A 245 -8.18 -18.04 11.40
C HIS A 245 -7.98 -16.78 10.54
N ILE A 246 -8.02 -15.58 11.14
CA ILE A 246 -7.85 -14.29 10.44
C ILE A 246 -6.38 -13.93 10.23
N TRP A 247 -5.45 -14.56 10.95
CA TRP A 247 -4.05 -14.17 10.88
C TRP A 247 -3.10 -15.36 10.88
N SER A 248 -2.03 -15.24 10.10
CA SER A 248 -0.99 -16.25 10.02
C SER A 248 0.39 -15.61 9.88
N ILE A 249 1.38 -16.39 10.27
CA ILE A 249 2.79 -16.06 10.09
C ILE A 249 3.32 -16.92 8.95
N PHE A 250 4.18 -16.36 8.11
CA PHE A 250 4.83 -17.09 7.03
C PHE A 250 6.31 -16.71 6.94
N LYS A 251 7.15 -17.64 6.48
CA LYS A 251 8.57 -17.37 6.20
C LYS A 251 8.85 -17.36 4.70
N HIS A 252 8.10 -18.17 3.96
CA HIS A 252 8.22 -18.35 2.54
C HIS A 252 6.90 -18.00 1.84
N PRO A 253 6.92 -17.26 0.72
CA PRO A 253 5.69 -16.84 0.03
C PRO A 253 4.79 -18.01 -0.42
N GLN A 254 5.35 -19.21 -0.58
CA GLN A 254 4.65 -20.44 -0.94
C GLN A 254 3.69 -20.94 0.15
N GLU A 255 3.82 -20.46 1.40
CA GLU A 255 2.92 -20.79 2.50
C GLU A 255 1.59 -20.02 2.42
N ILE A 256 1.49 -19.00 1.57
CA ILE A 256 0.30 -18.18 1.39
C ILE A 256 -0.59 -18.77 0.29
N ASP A 257 -1.90 -18.86 0.54
CA ASP A 257 -2.87 -19.31 -0.46
C ASP A 257 -2.96 -18.32 -1.62
N THR A 258 -2.86 -18.84 -2.84
CA THR A 258 -2.94 -18.04 -4.06
C THR A 258 -4.38 -17.79 -4.50
N ASP A 259 -5.37 -18.50 -3.94
CA ASP A 259 -6.80 -18.36 -4.27
C ASP A 259 -7.44 -17.28 -3.40
N ILE A 260 -7.64 -16.10 -3.98
CA ILE A 260 -8.12 -14.94 -3.22
C ILE A 260 -9.57 -15.10 -2.79
N ASN A 261 -10.37 -15.84 -3.57
CA ASN A 261 -11.79 -16.04 -3.28
C ASN A 261 -11.97 -16.81 -1.98
N LYS A 262 -11.11 -17.80 -1.70
CA LYS A 262 -11.10 -18.50 -0.41
C LYS A 262 -10.73 -17.60 0.76
N LEU A 263 -9.81 -16.66 0.53
CA LEU A 263 -9.36 -15.74 1.58
C LEU A 263 -10.44 -14.72 1.94
N VAL A 264 -11.26 -14.29 0.97
CA VAL A 264 -12.28 -13.25 1.18
C VAL A 264 -13.69 -13.77 1.48
N SER A 265 -13.93 -15.09 1.36
CA SER A 265 -15.26 -15.71 1.52
C SER A 265 -15.74 -15.92 2.97
N ILE A 266 -15.31 -15.06 3.90
CA ILE A 266 -15.61 -15.16 5.34
C ILE A 266 -16.99 -14.61 5.68
#